data_AF-A0A950K805-F1
#
_entry.id   AF-A0A950K805-F1
#
_cell.length_a   1.000
_cell.length_b   1.000
_cell.length_c   1.000
_cell.angle_alpha   90.00
_cell.angle_beta   90.00
_cell.angle_gamma   90.00
#
_symmetry.space_group_name_H-M   'P 1'
#
loop_
_entity.id
_entity.type
_entity.pdbx_description
1 polymer ?
#
loop_
_entity_poly.entity_id
_entity_poly.type
_entity_poly.pdbx_seq_one_letter_code
_entity_poly.pdbx_strand_id
1 'polypeptide(L)' 'MGKASVVLVLVVALAALGGFLFLAYWDFPAPQQPVEKVLPDARFPR' A
#
# COMPACT_ATOMS: atom_id res chain seq x y z
N MET A 1 -24.45 2.46 -24.95
CA MET A 1 -22.98 2.49 -24.72
C MET A 1 -22.30 1.87 -25.91
N GLY A 2 -21.25 2.50 -26.44
CA GLY A 2 -20.47 1.90 -27.52
C GLY A 2 -19.69 0.68 -27.01
N LYS A 3 -19.36 -0.26 -27.92
CA LYS A 3 -18.54 -1.45 -27.62
C LYS A 3 -17.25 -1.07 -26.89
N ALA A 4 -16.62 0.03 -27.34
CA ALA A 4 -15.43 0.61 -26.73
C ALA A 4 -15.66 1.08 -25.28
N SER A 5 -16.79 1.73 -25.02
CA SER A 5 -17.13 2.20 -23.67
C SER A 5 -17.36 1.04 -22.70
N VAL A 6 -17.97 -0.06 -23.17
CA VAL A 6 -18.16 -1.26 -22.35
C VAL A 6 -16.82 -1.91 -22.01
N VAL A 7 -15.93 -2.05 -22.99
CA VAL A 7 -14.57 -2.57 -22.77
C VAL A 7 -13.80 -1.73 -21.76
N LEU A 8 -13.85 -0.39 -21.88
CA LEU A 8 -13.19 0.51 -20.95
C LEU A 8 -13.66 0.31 -19.51
N VAL A 9 -14.98 0.26 -19.29
CA VAL A 9 -15.55 0.05 -17.96
C VAL A 9 -15.11 -1.30 -17.39
N LEU A 10 -15.07 -2.34 -18.21
CA LEU A 10 -14.70 -3.69 -17.79
C LEU A 10 -13.22 -3.75 -17.39
N VAL A 11 -12.33 -3.09 -18.14
CA VAL A 11 -10.90 -2.97 -17.81
C VAL A 11 -10.71 -2.24 -16.47
N VAL A 12 -11.41 -1.11 -16.27
CA VAL A 12 -11.33 -0.35 -15.02
C VAL A 12 -11.85 -1.19 -13.84
N ALA A 13 -12.96 -1.90 -14.01
CA ALA A 13 -13.52 -2.77 -12.98
C ALA A 13 -12.55 -3.91 -12.60
N LEU A 14 -11.91 -4.54 -13.59
CA LEU A 14 -10.91 -5.58 -13.35
C LEU A 14 -9.66 -5.03 -12.65
N ALA A 15 -9.18 -3.86 -13.05
CA ALA A 15 -8.04 -3.21 -12.40
C ALA A 15 -8.35 -2.85 -10.95
N ALA A 16 -9.54 -2.31 -10.68
CA ALA A 16 -9.98 -1.96 -9.34
C ALA A 16 -10.12 -3.22 -8.45
N LEU A 17 -10.74 -4.28 -8.96
CA LEU A 17 -10.89 -5.54 -8.23
C LEU A 17 -9.53 -6.20 -7.97
N GLY A 18 -8.66 -6.26 -8.97
CA GLY A 18 -7.32 -6.80 -8.83
C GLY A 18 -6.47 -6.01 -7.83
N GLY A 19 -6.51 -4.68 -7.91
CA GLY A 19 -5.84 -3.79 -6.95
C GLY A 19 -6.37 -3.95 -5.53
N PHE A 20 -7.68 -4.09 -5.36
CA PHE A 20 -8.30 -4.35 -4.07
C PHE A 20 -7.83 -5.68 -3.47
N LEU A 21 -7.87 -6.77 -4.25
CA LEU A 21 -7.41 -8.08 -3.79
C LEU A 21 -5.91 -8.08 -3.47
N PHE A 22 -5.09 -7.42 -4.29
CA PHE A 22 -3.67 -7.26 -4.01
C PHE A 22 -3.45 -6.56 -2.67
N LEU A 23 -4.10 -5.43 -2.42
CA LEU A 23 -3.94 -4.72 -1.14
C LEU A 23 -4.50 -5.49 0.07
N ALA A 24 -5.57 -6.27 -0.12
CA ALA A 24 -6.21 -7.01 0.96
C ALA A 24 -5.42 -8.27 1.38
N TYR A 25 -4.75 -8.92 0.45
CA TYR A 25 -4.13 -10.23 0.68
C TYR A 25 -2.60 -10.23 0.58
N TRP A 26 -1.99 -9.20 -0.01
CA TRP A 26 -0.54 -9.13 -0.11
C TRP A 26 0.08 -8.81 1.24
N ASP A 27 0.93 -9.71 1.73
CA ASP A 27 1.69 -9.49 2.96
C ASP A 27 2.92 -8.62 2.67
N PHE A 28 2.86 -7.36 3.09
CA PHE A 28 3.99 -6.44 2.93
C PHE A 28 5.04 -6.75 4.00
N PRO A 29 6.25 -7.17 3.62
CA PRO A 29 7.28 -7.48 4.60
C PRO A 29 7.62 -6.22 5.40
N ALA A 30 7.84 -6.39 6.70
CA ALA A 30 8.30 -5.31 7.55
C ALA A 30 9.63 -4.73 7.02
N PRO A 31 9.89 -3.42 7.19
CA PRO A 31 11.19 -2.84 6.88
C PRO A 31 12.30 -3.60 7.60
N GLN A 32 13.21 -4.20 6.85
CA GLN A 32 14.27 -5.05 7.41
C GLN A 32 15.48 -4.24 7.92
N GLN A 33 15.51 -2.93 7.64
CA GLN A 33 16.62 -2.09 8.02
C GLN A 33 16.47 -1.61 9.47
N PRO A 34 17.50 -1.76 10.31
CA PRO A 34 17.52 -1.20 11.65
C PRO A 34 17.32 0.32 11.59
N VAL A 35 16.42 0.85 12.44
CA VAL A 35 16.25 2.30 12.59
C VAL A 35 17.03 2.74 13.82
N GLU A 36 18.17 3.39 13.61
CA GLU A 36 18.93 4.04 14.68
C GLU A 36 18.25 5.35 15.07
N LYS A 37 17.88 5.48 16.35
CA LYS A 37 17.34 6.72 16.91
C LYS A 37 18.26 7.21 18.01
N VAL A 38 18.75 8.43 17.87
CA VAL A 38 19.48 9.12 18.96
C VAL A 38 18.45 9.53 20.01
N LEU A 39 18.67 9.08 21.25
CA LEU A 39 17.85 9.45 22.40
C LEU A 39 18.47 10.69 23.05
N PRO A 40 17.81 11.88 22.99
CA PRO A 40 18.36 13.09 23.58
C PRO A 40 18.45 12.97 25.10
N ASP A 41 19.64 13.24 25.62
CA ASP A 41 20.00 13.10 27.04
C ASP A 41 19.17 14.03 27.94
N ALA A 42 18.71 15.16 27.41
CA ALA A 42 17.85 16.13 28.09
C ALA A 42 16.49 15.55 28.55
N ARG A 43 16.12 14.34 28.11
CA ARG A 43 14.88 13.65 28.51
C ARG A 43 15.04 12.73 29.73
N PHE A 44 16.25 12.57 30.26
CA PHE A 44 16.53 11.71 31.40
C PHE A 44 16.80 12.54 32.66
N PRO A 45 15.90 12.56 33.66
CA PRO A 45 16.18 13.15 34.96
C PRO A 45 17.23 12.33 35.73
N ARG A 46 18.04 13.02 36.54
CA ARG A 46 19.13 12.43 37.34
C ARG A 46 18.67 12.02 38.72
#